data_AF-A0A355B7H0-F1
#
_entry.id   AF-A0A355B7H0-F1
#
_cell.length_a   1.000
_cell.length_b   1.000
_cell.length_c   1.000
_cell.angle_alpha   90.00
_cell.angle_beta   90.00
_cell.angle_gamma   90.00
#
_symmetry.space_group_name_H-M   'P 1'
#
loop_
_entity.id
_entity.type
_entity.pdbx_description
1 polymer ?
#
loop_
_entity_poly.entity_id
_entity_poly.type
_entity_poly.pdbx_seq_one_letter_code
_entity_poly.pdbx_strand_id
1 'polypeptide(L)' 'RHRHRYEFNSLYANDFQNAGLILSGTNPDTNLVEIIELKSHPFFIGVQYHPEYKSTVANPHPLFVKFVHAVVVNKNKK' A
#
# COMPACT_ATOMS: atom_id res chain seq x y z
N ARG A 1 -10.71 1.86 7.19
CA ARG A 1 -11.87 0.97 7.49
C ARG A 1 -11.51 -0.40 6.94
N HIS A 2 -11.78 -1.47 7.66
CA HIS A 2 -11.44 -2.83 7.21
C HIS A 2 -12.74 -3.55 6.84
N ARG A 3 -12.72 -4.33 5.76
CA ARG A 3 -13.86 -5.18 5.34
C ARG A 3 -13.35 -6.39 4.56
N HIS A 4 -12.52 -7.18 5.21
CA HIS A 4 -11.97 -8.44 4.70
C HIS A 4 -12.02 -9.50 5.81
N ARG A 5 -11.77 -10.76 5.44
CA ARG A 5 -11.63 -11.89 6.37
C ARG A 5 -10.27 -12.57 6.31
N TYR A 6 -9.52 -12.31 5.24
CA TYR A 6 -8.21 -12.90 5.03
C TYR A 6 -7.14 -11.89 5.43
N GLU A 7 -6.09 -12.42 6.03
CA GLU A 7 -4.95 -11.68 6.53
C GLU A 7 -3.68 -12.16 5.85
N PHE A 8 -2.65 -11.31 5.87
CA PHE A 8 -1.32 -11.73 5.40
C PHE A 8 -0.77 -12.83 6.31
N ASN A 9 -0.28 -13.91 5.71
CA ASN A 9 0.35 -14.99 6.46
C ASN A 9 1.80 -14.63 6.78
N SER A 10 2.05 -14.19 8.01
CA SER A 10 3.37 -13.75 8.50
C SER A 10 4.46 -14.83 8.39
N LEU A 11 4.11 -16.12 8.26
CA LEU A 11 5.08 -17.18 8.01
C LEU A 11 5.87 -16.97 6.70
N TYR A 12 5.27 -16.31 5.71
CA TYR A 12 5.89 -16.03 4.42
C TYR A 12 6.56 -14.65 4.36
N ALA A 13 6.57 -13.88 5.45
CA ALA A 13 7.10 -12.51 5.46
C ALA A 13 8.54 -12.43 4.92
N ASN A 14 9.41 -13.32 5.39
CA ASN A 14 10.81 -13.35 4.97
C ASN A 14 10.96 -13.68 3.48
N ASP A 15 10.16 -14.61 2.95
CA ASP A 15 10.22 -14.99 1.54
C ASP A 15 9.83 -13.81 0.64
N PHE A 16 8.77 -13.09 0.99
CA PHE A 16 8.35 -11.89 0.27
C PHE A 16 9.38 -10.75 0.38
N GLN A 17 9.96 -10.54 1.56
CA GLN A 17 11.00 -9.54 1.76
C GLN A 17 12.27 -9.84 0.97
N ASN A 18 12.69 -11.11 0.93
CA ASN A 18 13.82 -11.56 0.11
C ASN A 18 13.54 -11.39 -1.39
N ALA A 19 12.28 -11.54 -1.82
CA ALA A 19 11.84 -11.23 -3.18
C ALA A 19 11.73 -9.72 -3.48
N GLY A 20 11.98 -8.85 -2.50
CA GLY A 20 12.04 -7.39 -2.64
C GLY A 20 10.78 -6.64 -2.21
N LEU A 21 9.76 -7.33 -1.67
CA LEU A 21 8.57 -6.68 -1.11
C LEU A 21 8.90 -6.05 0.25
N ILE A 22 8.46 -4.82 0.47
CA ILE A 22 8.62 -4.13 1.75
C ILE A 22 7.29 -4.19 2.50
N LEU A 23 7.29 -4.72 3.72
CA LEU A 23 6.13 -4.68 4.64
C LEU A 23 6.18 -3.34 5.39
N SER A 24 5.74 -2.26 4.76
CA SER A 24 5.94 -0.89 5.26
C SER A 24 4.97 -0.46 6.36
N GLY A 25 3.88 -1.20 6.55
CA GLY A 25 2.91 -0.93 7.62
C GLY A 25 2.45 -2.22 8.27
N THR A 26 2.67 -2.31 9.57
CA THR A 26 2.16 -3.38 10.43
C THR A 26 1.35 -2.78 11.57
N ASN A 27 0.29 -3.50 11.95
CA ASN A 27 -0.50 -3.15 13.12
C ASN A 27 0.32 -3.47 14.39
N PRO A 28 0.57 -2.51 15.29
CA PRO A 28 1.41 -2.73 16.47
C PRO A 28 0.79 -3.70 17.49
N ASP A 29 -0.53 -3.81 17.51
CA ASP A 29 -1.24 -4.63 18.50
C ASP A 29 -1.40 -6.09 18.03
N THR A 30 -1.62 -6.29 16.73
CA THR A 30 -1.93 -7.61 16.16
C THR A 30 -0.81 -8.20 15.29
N ASN A 31 0.25 -7.41 15.00
CA ASN A 31 1.32 -7.75 14.06
C ASN A 31 0.84 -8.09 12.63
N LEU A 32 -0.39 -7.69 12.28
CA LEU A 32 -0.92 -7.88 10.93
C LEU A 32 -0.28 -6.89 9.97
N VAL A 33 0.12 -7.38 8.79
CA VAL A 33 0.61 -6.52 7.72
C VAL A 33 -0.57 -5.80 7.08
N GLU A 34 -0.55 -4.47 7.12
CA GLU A 34 -1.60 -3.63 6.56
C GLU A 34 -1.16 -2.91 5.27
N ILE A 35 0.14 -2.66 5.11
CA ILE A 35 0.70 -1.91 3.98
C ILE A 35 1.94 -2.61 3.43
N ILE A 36 1.99 -2.74 2.11
CA ILE A 36 3.12 -3.30 1.37
C ILE A 36 3.57 -2.35 0.27
N GLU A 37 4.87 -2.35 -0.04
CA GLU A 37 5.48 -1.53 -1.07
C GLU A 37 6.50 -2.32 -1.88
N LEU A 38 6.76 -1.91 -3.13
CA LEU A 38 7.82 -2.49 -3.96
C LEU A 38 8.79 -1.42 -4.42
N LYS A 39 10.04 -1.48 -3.92
CA LYS A 39 11.07 -0.45 -4.16
C LYS A 39 11.46 -0.30 -5.64
N SER A 40 11.37 -1.37 -6.43
CA SER A 40 11.77 -1.39 -7.84
C SER A 40 10.72 -0.82 -8.79
N HIS A 41 9.55 -0.40 -8.30
CA HIS A 41 8.46 0.14 -9.11
C HIS A 41 8.19 1.61 -8.76
N PRO A 42 7.95 2.51 -9.74
CA PRO A 42 7.80 3.95 -9.50
C PRO A 42 6.64 4.30 -8.55
N PHE A 43 5.61 3.47 -8.50
CA PHE A 43 4.56 3.54 -7.49
C PHE A 43 3.90 2.17 -7.35
N PHE A 44 4.20 1.45 -6.28
CA PHE A 44 3.55 0.18 -5.96
C PHE A 44 3.30 0.16 -4.46
N ILE A 45 2.04 0.37 -4.09
CA ILE A 45 1.59 0.38 -2.71
C ILE A 45 0.31 -0.44 -2.65
N GLY A 46 0.29 -1.46 -1.79
CA GLY A 46 -0.89 -2.23 -1.45
C GLY A 46 -1.32 -1.91 -0.03
N VAL A 47 -2.61 -1.68 0.18
CA VAL A 47 -3.19 -1.46 1.51
C VAL A 47 -4.32 -2.44 1.76
N GLN A 48 -4.41 -2.95 2.97
CA GLN A 48 -5.40 -3.94 3.38
C GLN A 48 -6.72 -3.26 3.81
N TYR A 49 -6.61 -2.05 4.38
CA TYR A 49 -7.76 -1.19 4.66
C TYR A 49 -8.28 -0.49 3.40
N HIS A 50 -9.47 0.08 3.53
CA HIS A 50 -10.16 0.86 2.51
C HIS A 50 -9.92 2.37 2.70
N PRO A 51 -8.93 2.98 2.00
CA PRO A 51 -8.66 4.42 2.05
C PRO A 51 -9.75 5.26 1.41
N GLU A 52 -10.52 4.70 0.47
CA GLU A 52 -11.57 5.36 -0.28
C GLU A 52 -12.68 5.92 0.60
N TYR A 53 -13.04 5.22 1.68
CA TYR A 53 -14.07 5.70 2.61
C TYR A 53 -13.64 6.91 3.42
N LYS A 54 -12.34 7.21 3.50
CA LYS A 54 -11.82 8.41 4.17
C LYS A 54 -11.48 9.53 3.17
N SER A 55 -11.56 9.27 1.87
CA SER A 55 -11.27 10.25 0.84
C SER A 55 -12.52 11.08 0.55
N THR A 56 -12.37 12.40 0.49
CA THR A 56 -13.43 13.34 0.10
C THR A 56 -12.93 14.31 -0.96
N VAL A 57 -13.83 15.08 -1.58
CA VAL A 57 -13.44 16.08 -2.58
C VAL A 57 -12.55 17.17 -1.96
N ALA A 58 -12.92 17.66 -0.78
CA ALA A 58 -12.15 18.70 -0.08
C ALA A 58 -10.86 18.18 0.56
N ASN A 59 -10.84 16.91 0.95
CA ASN A 59 -9.67 16.26 1.54
C ASN A 59 -9.45 14.88 0.89
N PRO A 60 -8.78 14.85 -0.28
CA PRO A 60 -8.49 13.61 -0.98
C PRO A 60 -7.44 12.81 -0.22
N HIS A 61 -7.63 11.49 -0.13
CA HIS A 61 -6.69 10.65 0.60
C HIS A 61 -5.30 10.68 -0.06
N PRO A 62 -4.20 10.85 0.72
CA PRO A 62 -2.85 11.00 0.17
C PRO A 62 -2.43 9.88 -0.79
N LEU A 63 -2.85 8.64 -0.53
CA LEU A 63 -2.57 7.49 -1.39
C LEU A 63 -3.06 7.70 -2.84
N PHE A 64 -4.28 8.22 -3.02
CA PHE A 64 -4.82 8.47 -4.36
C PHE A 64 -4.13 9.67 -5.03
N VAL A 65 -3.86 10.74 -4.27
CA VAL A 65 -3.15 11.91 -4.79
C VAL A 65 -1.75 11.52 -5.28
N LYS A 66 -1.02 10.72 -4.49
CA LYS A 66 0.32 10.26 -4.84
C LYS A 66 0.31 9.25 -5.99
N PHE A 67 -0.71 8.38 -6.07
CA PHE A 67 -0.91 7.50 -7.22
C PHE A 67 -1.08 8.29 -8.52
N VAL A 68 -2.01 9.25 -8.55
CA VAL A 68 -2.25 10.09 -9.74
C VAL A 68 -1.01 10.88 -10.10
N HIS A 69 -0.32 11.47 -9.12
CA HIS A 69 0.95 12.16 -9.34
C HIS A 69 2.00 11.25 -10.01
N ALA A 70 2.17 10.02 -9.52
CA ALA A 70 3.10 9.05 -10.10
C ALA A 70 2.73 8.69 -11.55
N VAL A 71 1.43 8.57 -11.86
CA VAL A 71 0.94 8.35 -13.22
C VAL A 71 1.30 9.53 -14.13
N VAL A 72 1.08 10.77 -13.69
CA VAL A 72 1.43 11.98 -14.46
C VAL A 72 2.94 12.06 -14.72
N VAL A 73 3.76 11.82 -13.70
CA VAL A 73 5.22 11.78 -13.85
C VAL A 73 5.66 10.71 -14.84
N ASN A 74 5.07 9.51 -14.77
CA ASN A 74 5.41 8.43 -15.69
C ASN A 74 4.96 8.71 -17.13
N LYS A 75 3.80 9.36 -17.31
CA LYS A 75 3.32 9.81 -18.63
C LYS A 75 4.30 10.79 -19.28
N ASN A 76 4.86 11.72 -18.51
CA ASN A 76 5.77 12.76 -19.00
C ASN A 76 7.22 12.29 -19.20
N LYS A 77 7.56 11.07 -18.77
CA LYS A 77 8.87 10.45 -19.00
C LYS A 77 8.99 9.78 -20.37
N LYS A 78 7.87 9.61 -21.09
CA LYS A 78 7.83 9.23 -22.51
C LYS A 78 8.01 10.46 -23.37
#